data_AF-A0A4D7J9T0-F1
#
_entry.id   AF-A0A4D7J9T0-F1
#
_cell.length_a   1.000
_cell.length_b   1.000
_cell.length_c   1.000
_cell.angle_alpha   90.00
_cell.angle_beta   90.00
_cell.angle_gamma   90.00
#
_symmetry.space_group_name_H-M   'P 1'
#
loop_
_entity.id
_entity.type
_entity.pdbx_description
1 polymer ?
#
loop_
_entity_poly.entity_id
_entity_poly.type
_entity_poly.pdbx_seq_one_letter_code
_entity_poly.pdbx_strand_id
1 'polypeptide(L)'
;MIKTQIPRRKYDPEKASDTIILTLISYTGFGQQVDQTQMLLFPSSARDTGLGSRTLTTTDDASVWFRNPSMNNDSSQIRMAHLTYGDYLADIKYGTLAYGQEISKGIKVWGGFQFLDYGSLERTTNTGITDGEFSSSAFRISAGASHKIGLFSLGMNINYESFNFDGYSEGIAYLDISGTYFHPEKDLTAALSIQQIGKLVVMHLIMMSHSEYQ
;
A
#
# COMPACT_ATOMS: atom_id res chain seq x y z
N MET A 1 33.43 -43.13 40.44
CA MET A 1 32.13 -43.07 39.73
C MET A 1 31.36 -41.85 40.23
N ILE A 2 31.32 -40.76 39.45
CA ILE A 2 30.59 -39.54 39.80
C ILE A 2 29.32 -39.53 38.93
N LYS A 3 28.14 -39.63 39.56
CA LYS A 3 26.85 -39.47 38.88
C LYS A 3 26.48 -37.99 38.86
N THR A 4 26.52 -37.38 37.68
CA THR A 4 26.08 -36.00 37.44
C THR A 4 24.55 -35.95 37.42
N GLN A 5 23.93 -35.31 38.41
CA GLN A 5 22.49 -35.02 38.41
C GLN A 5 22.22 -33.80 37.51
N ILE A 6 21.42 -33.98 36.46
CA ILE A 6 20.91 -32.90 35.62
C ILE A 6 19.66 -32.32 36.32
N PRO A 7 19.56 -31.01 36.57
CA PRO A 7 18.35 -30.44 37.18
C PRO A 7 17.19 -30.50 36.18
N ARG A 8 16.09 -31.16 36.56
CA ARG A 8 14.83 -31.09 35.82
C ARG A 8 14.20 -29.71 36.05
N ARG A 9 14.15 -28.89 34.99
CA ARG A 9 13.40 -27.63 34.97
C ARG A 9 11.92 -27.99 35.19
N LYS A 10 11.33 -27.57 36.33
CA LYS A 10 9.90 -27.72 36.61
C LYS A 10 9.10 -26.94 35.55
N TYR A 11 8.13 -27.60 34.93
CA TYR A 11 7.12 -26.98 34.08
C TYR A 11 6.13 -26.24 34.98
N ASP A 12 6.06 -24.92 34.82
CA ASP A 12 5.18 -24.02 35.57
C ASP A 12 3.98 -23.67 34.66
N PRO A 13 2.77 -24.16 34.95
CA PRO A 13 1.60 -23.94 34.09
C PRO A 13 1.05 -22.51 34.14
N GLU A 14 1.49 -21.66 35.07
CA GLU A 14 0.98 -20.27 35.21
C GLU A 14 1.75 -19.24 34.35
N LYS A 15 2.83 -19.63 33.67
CA LYS A 15 3.59 -18.76 32.74
C LYS A 15 3.28 -19.00 31.25
N ALA A 16 2.21 -19.73 30.97
CA ALA A 16 1.73 -19.98 29.60
C ALA A 16 0.63 -18.99 29.17
N SER A 17 0.55 -17.81 29.79
CA SER A 17 -0.36 -16.72 29.41
C SER A 17 0.23 -15.73 28.40
N ASP A 18 1.43 -16.00 27.87
CA ASP A 18 2.00 -15.26 26.74
C ASP A 18 1.32 -15.71 25.44
N THR A 19 0.10 -15.20 25.26
CA THR A 19 -0.66 -14.97 24.03
C THR A 19 0.07 -15.39 22.75
N ILE A 20 -0.18 -16.62 22.31
CA ILE A 20 0.10 -17.06 20.94
C ILE A 20 -1.07 -16.56 20.07
N ILE A 21 -0.89 -15.41 19.41
CA ILE A 21 -1.79 -14.97 18.35
C ILE A 21 -1.56 -15.89 17.15
N LEU A 22 -2.46 -16.86 16.97
CA LEU A 22 -2.47 -17.75 15.83
C LEU A 22 -3.16 -17.04 14.65
N THR A 23 -2.41 -16.32 13.83
CA THR A 23 -2.96 -15.75 12.58
C THR A 23 -3.17 -16.88 11.56
N LEU A 24 -4.43 -17.21 11.30
CA LEU A 24 -4.85 -18.14 10.25
C LEU A 24 -4.59 -17.51 8.88
N ILE A 25 -3.53 -17.95 8.19
CA ILE A 25 -3.30 -17.64 6.78
C ILE A 25 -4.16 -18.60 5.96
N SER A 26 -5.36 -18.15 5.56
CA SER A 26 -6.18 -18.86 4.60
C SER A 26 -5.79 -18.42 3.18
N TYR A 27 -5.09 -19.27 2.43
CA TYR A 27 -4.95 -19.09 1.00
C TYR A 27 -6.21 -19.63 0.32
N THR A 28 -7.14 -18.75 -0.05
CA THR A 28 -8.21 -19.11 -0.99
C THR A 28 -7.91 -18.49 -2.34
N GLY A 29 -7.48 -19.34 -3.28
CA GLY A 29 -7.39 -18.98 -4.68
C GLY A 29 -8.78 -18.95 -5.29
N PHE A 30 -9.54 -17.90 -5.02
CA PHE A 30 -10.68 -17.53 -5.86
C PHE A 30 -10.26 -16.33 -6.69
N GLY A 31 -10.36 -16.45 -8.02
CA GLY A 31 -10.39 -15.30 -8.91
C GLY A 31 -11.67 -14.51 -8.67
N GLN A 32 -11.75 -13.84 -7.52
CA GLN A 32 -12.72 -12.78 -7.29
C GLN A 32 -12.01 -11.50 -7.68
N GLN A 33 -12.55 -10.83 -8.69
CA GLN A 33 -12.28 -9.42 -8.96
C GLN A 33 -12.89 -8.62 -7.81
N VAL A 34 -12.28 -8.73 -6.63
CA VAL A 34 -12.55 -7.78 -5.56
C VAL A 34 -11.71 -6.57 -5.92
N ASP A 35 -12.38 -5.47 -6.24
CA ASP A 35 -11.82 -4.11 -6.37
C ASP A 35 -11.32 -3.62 -4.99
N GLN A 36 -10.51 -4.45 -4.34
CA GLN A 36 -10.13 -4.35 -2.93
C GLN A 36 -8.92 -3.43 -2.74
N THR A 37 -8.40 -2.84 -3.80
CA THR A 37 -7.35 -1.82 -3.74
C THR A 37 -7.94 -0.49 -4.18
N GLN A 38 -8.78 0.12 -3.35
CA GLN A 38 -9.41 1.40 -3.71
C GLN A 38 -8.35 2.48 -4.00
N MET A 39 -7.16 2.35 -3.41
CA MET A 39 -6.03 3.24 -3.64
C MET A 39 -5.48 3.20 -5.08
N LEU A 40 -5.83 2.19 -5.89
CA LEU A 40 -5.49 2.19 -7.33
C LEU A 40 -6.40 3.12 -8.13
N LEU A 41 -7.64 3.31 -7.69
CA LEU A 41 -8.65 4.13 -8.35
C LEU A 41 -8.50 5.62 -7.99
N PHE A 42 -7.82 5.93 -6.88
CA PHE A 42 -7.58 7.31 -6.45
C PHE A 42 -6.29 7.91 -7.02
N PRO A 43 -6.32 9.17 -7.47
CA PRO A 43 -5.16 9.85 -8.01
C PRO A 43 -4.08 10.07 -6.94
N SER A 44 -2.84 9.71 -7.24
CA SER A 44 -1.68 9.93 -6.37
C SER A 44 -1.11 11.34 -6.44
N SER A 45 -1.53 12.17 -7.41
CA SER A 45 -1.17 13.59 -7.52
C SER A 45 -2.22 14.37 -8.30
N ALA A 46 -2.21 15.70 -8.19
CA ALA A 46 -3.11 16.56 -8.97
C ALA A 46 -2.90 16.42 -10.49
N ARG A 47 -1.67 16.14 -10.93
CA ARG A 47 -1.35 15.85 -12.34
C ARG A 47 -1.96 14.52 -12.76
N ASP A 48 -1.87 13.49 -11.92
CA ASP A 48 -2.55 12.22 -12.19
C ASP A 48 -4.05 12.40 -12.30
N THR A 49 -4.68 13.20 -11.41
CA THR A 49 -6.11 13.55 -11.52
C THR A 49 -6.44 14.16 -12.87
N GLY A 50 -5.64 15.12 -13.34
CA GLY A 50 -5.84 15.79 -14.62
C GLY A 50 -5.62 14.92 -15.86
N LEU A 51 -4.85 13.83 -15.74
CA LEU A 51 -4.56 12.87 -16.81
C LEU A 51 -5.40 11.59 -16.74
N GLY A 52 -6.41 11.55 -15.86
CA GLY A 52 -7.29 10.39 -15.69
C GLY A 52 -6.65 9.21 -14.96
N SER A 53 -5.64 9.47 -14.11
CA SER A 53 -4.99 8.52 -13.19
C SER A 53 -4.36 7.29 -13.86
N ARG A 54 -4.00 7.39 -15.14
CA ARG A 54 -3.48 6.26 -15.93
C ARG A 54 -2.05 6.43 -16.43
N THR A 55 -1.32 7.42 -15.92
CA THR A 55 0.01 7.73 -16.43
C THR A 55 1.07 6.83 -15.80
N LEU A 56 1.89 6.20 -16.66
CA LEU A 56 3.01 5.34 -16.28
C LEU A 56 4.38 5.94 -16.58
N THR A 57 4.44 7.02 -17.37
CA THR A 57 5.68 7.59 -17.91
C THR A 57 5.85 9.07 -17.57
N THR A 58 5.15 9.56 -16.54
CA THR A 58 5.30 10.94 -16.08
C THR A 58 6.70 11.16 -15.52
N THR A 59 7.38 12.18 -16.00
CA THR A 59 8.66 12.64 -15.47
C THR A 59 8.43 13.72 -14.41
N ASP A 60 9.37 13.87 -13.48
CA ASP A 60 9.40 14.96 -12.47
C ASP A 60 8.35 14.91 -11.34
N ASP A 61 7.63 13.80 -11.19
CA ASP A 61 6.70 13.60 -10.09
C ASP A 61 6.92 12.21 -9.46
N ALA A 62 7.30 12.18 -8.17
CA ALA A 62 7.52 10.93 -7.43
C ALA A 62 6.24 10.10 -7.20
N SER A 63 5.05 10.67 -7.44
CA SER A 63 3.79 9.93 -7.38
C SER A 63 3.70 8.79 -8.41
N VAL A 64 4.43 8.89 -9.53
CA VAL A 64 4.44 7.84 -10.57
C VAL A 64 5.06 6.54 -10.05
N TRP A 65 5.92 6.59 -9.02
CA TRP A 65 6.65 5.43 -8.52
C TRP A 65 5.73 4.39 -7.87
N PHE A 66 4.58 4.82 -7.32
CA PHE A 66 3.55 3.91 -6.80
C PHE A 66 2.98 2.99 -7.90
N ARG A 67 2.94 3.45 -9.16
CA ARG A 67 2.42 2.67 -10.29
C ARG A 67 3.49 2.12 -11.22
N ASN A 68 4.63 2.79 -11.34
CA ASN A 68 5.74 2.37 -12.17
C ASN A 68 7.07 2.58 -11.42
N PRO A 69 7.52 1.60 -10.61
CA PRO A 69 8.77 1.73 -9.86
C PRO A 69 10.00 2.00 -10.73
N SER A 70 10.02 1.57 -11.99
CA SER A 70 11.16 1.75 -12.88
C SER A 70 11.37 3.21 -13.31
N MET A 71 10.37 4.09 -13.16
CA MET A 71 10.47 5.52 -13.47
C MET A 71 11.31 6.33 -12.49
N ASN A 72 11.66 5.79 -11.33
CA ASN A 72 12.52 6.49 -10.37
C ASN A 72 13.90 6.85 -10.99
N ASN A 73 14.37 6.03 -11.94
CA ASN A 73 15.62 6.24 -12.69
C ASN A 73 15.54 7.16 -13.91
N ASP A 74 14.37 7.74 -14.18
CA ASP A 74 14.19 8.67 -15.29
C ASP A 74 14.79 10.05 -14.98
N SER A 75 14.65 10.52 -13.74
CA SER A 75 15.19 11.83 -13.38
C SER A 75 16.71 11.80 -13.19
N SER A 76 17.39 12.85 -13.65
CA SER A 76 18.80 13.12 -13.35
C SER A 76 19.04 13.52 -11.89
N GLN A 77 17.96 13.68 -11.10
CA GLN A 77 18.03 14.11 -9.71
C GLN A 77 18.41 12.93 -8.80
N ILE A 78 19.37 13.20 -7.92
CA ILE A 78 19.86 12.26 -6.90
C ILE A 78 18.80 12.05 -5.81
N ARG A 79 17.94 13.05 -5.58
CA ARG A 79 16.87 13.04 -4.58
C ARG A 79 15.63 13.68 -5.15
N MET A 80 14.45 13.17 -4.80
CA MET A 80 13.18 13.77 -5.17
C MET A 80 12.16 13.52 -4.07
N ALA A 81 11.36 14.53 -3.76
CA ALA A 81 10.28 14.47 -2.78
C ALA A 81 8.98 14.97 -3.42
N HIS A 82 7.86 14.37 -3.03
CA HIS A 82 6.53 14.77 -3.46
C HIS A 82 5.61 14.85 -2.25
N LEU A 83 4.79 15.90 -2.22
CA LEU A 83 3.70 16.07 -1.27
C LEU A 83 2.47 16.59 -2.02
N THR A 84 1.37 15.88 -1.92
CA THR A 84 0.04 16.34 -2.34
C THR A 84 -0.93 16.20 -1.19
N TYR A 85 -1.80 17.18 -1.01
CA TYR A 85 -2.99 17.13 -0.18
C TYR A 85 -4.13 17.75 -0.99
N GLY A 86 -5.31 17.13 -0.96
CA GLY A 86 -6.49 17.66 -1.63
C GLY A 86 -7.78 17.27 -0.93
N ASP A 87 -8.74 18.18 -1.03
CA ASP A 87 -10.13 17.93 -0.67
C ASP A 87 -10.90 17.64 -1.98
N TYR A 88 -11.57 16.50 -2.06
CA TYR A 88 -12.41 16.08 -3.18
C TYR A 88 -13.89 16.33 -2.84
N LEU A 89 -14.82 16.21 -3.81
CA LEU A 89 -16.25 16.43 -3.55
C LEU A 89 -16.75 15.57 -2.38
N ALA A 90 -17.65 16.13 -1.56
CA ALA A 90 -18.28 15.50 -0.39
C ALA A 90 -17.32 15.17 0.78
N ASP A 91 -16.47 16.13 1.18
CA ASP A 91 -15.58 16.05 2.35
C ASP A 91 -14.51 14.94 2.34
N ILE A 92 -14.29 14.30 1.18
CA ILE A 92 -13.26 13.29 1.00
C ILE A 92 -11.87 13.96 1.00
N LYS A 93 -10.96 13.48 1.84
CA LYS A 93 -9.58 13.99 1.95
C LYS A 93 -8.60 12.96 1.46
N TYR A 94 -7.59 13.38 0.70
CA TYR A 94 -6.51 12.49 0.30
C TYR A 94 -5.16 13.19 0.38
N GLY A 95 -4.12 12.40 0.58
CA GLY A 95 -2.76 12.91 0.51
C GLY A 95 -1.76 11.85 0.11
N THR A 96 -0.67 12.29 -0.49
CA THR A 96 0.43 11.44 -0.93
C THR A 96 1.76 12.10 -0.57
N LEU A 97 2.65 11.32 0.02
CA LEU A 97 4.03 11.67 0.32
C LEU A 97 4.94 10.62 -0.33
N ALA A 98 5.99 11.05 -1.02
CA ALA A 98 7.01 10.14 -1.52
C ALA A 98 8.39 10.79 -1.43
N TYR A 99 9.41 9.97 -1.16
CA TYR A 99 10.81 10.37 -1.17
C TYR A 99 11.67 9.27 -1.77
N GLY A 100 12.57 9.64 -2.66
CA GLY A 100 13.50 8.72 -3.32
C GLY A 100 14.90 9.28 -3.36
N GLN A 101 15.89 8.38 -3.37
CA GLN A 101 17.29 8.73 -3.53
C GLN A 101 18.10 7.65 -4.25
N GLU A 102 19.16 8.09 -4.92
CA GLU A 102 20.18 7.20 -5.47
C GLU A 102 21.13 6.71 -4.38
N ILE A 103 21.31 5.38 -4.31
CA ILE A 103 22.19 4.72 -3.32
C ILE A 103 23.46 4.17 -3.95
N SER A 104 23.44 3.93 -5.25
CA SER A 104 24.60 3.51 -6.05
C SER A 104 24.31 3.86 -7.50
N LYS A 105 25.33 3.88 -8.36
CA LYS A 105 25.21 4.29 -9.76
C LYS A 105 24.09 3.50 -10.47
N GLY A 106 23.02 4.20 -10.83
CA GLY A 106 21.86 3.61 -11.50
C GLY A 106 20.92 2.80 -10.60
N ILE A 107 21.16 2.77 -9.29
CA ILE A 107 20.28 2.14 -8.29
C ILE A 107 19.65 3.21 -7.42
N LYS A 108 18.32 3.34 -7.52
CA LYS A 108 17.54 4.26 -6.69
C LYS A 108 16.53 3.50 -5.84
N VAL A 109 16.38 3.93 -4.60
CA VAL A 109 15.36 3.44 -3.68
C VAL A 109 14.40 4.56 -3.33
N TRP A 110 13.18 4.21 -2.96
CA TRP A 110 12.18 5.16 -2.55
C TRP A 110 11.23 4.58 -1.51
N GLY A 111 10.58 5.47 -0.78
CA GLY A 111 9.48 5.15 0.12
C GLY A 111 8.38 6.19 -0.02
N GLY A 112 7.14 5.77 0.24
CA GLY A 112 6.01 6.67 0.17
C GLY A 112 4.82 6.18 0.97
N PHE A 113 3.90 7.12 1.18
CA PHE A 113 2.69 6.97 1.94
C PHE A 113 1.55 7.64 1.19
N GLN A 114 0.39 6.99 1.16
CA GLN A 114 -0.86 7.56 0.65
C GLN A 114 -1.95 7.34 1.69
N PHE A 115 -2.84 8.31 1.84
CA PHE A 115 -4.05 8.14 2.63
C PHE A 115 -5.26 8.71 1.90
N LEU A 116 -6.41 8.15 2.24
CA LEU A 116 -7.72 8.52 1.77
C LEU A 116 -8.69 8.42 2.94
N ASP A 117 -9.48 9.46 3.15
CA ASP A 117 -10.52 9.54 4.16
C ASP A 117 -11.81 9.95 3.47
N TYR A 118 -12.82 9.10 3.52
CA TYR A 118 -14.12 9.37 2.92
C TYR A 118 -15.03 10.24 3.79
N GLY A 119 -14.62 10.56 5.02
CA GLY A 119 -15.47 11.28 5.96
C GLY A 119 -16.65 10.42 6.42
N SER A 120 -17.78 11.08 6.72
CA SER A 120 -19.00 10.44 7.18
C SER A 120 -19.94 10.20 5.99
N LEU A 121 -20.38 8.95 5.83
CA LEU A 121 -21.28 8.51 4.77
C LEU A 121 -22.64 8.14 5.39
N GLU A 122 -23.73 8.61 4.78
CA GLU A 122 -25.08 8.22 5.18
C GLU A 122 -25.33 6.75 4.89
N ARG A 123 -25.69 5.98 5.92
CA ARG A 123 -26.17 4.60 5.75
C ARG A 123 -27.61 4.68 5.28
N THR A 124 -27.93 4.01 4.18
CA THR A 124 -29.31 3.93 3.66
C THR A 124 -29.75 2.48 3.59
N THR A 125 -30.94 2.19 4.12
CA THR A 125 -31.59 0.87 4.01
C THR A 125 -31.99 0.56 2.57
N ASN A 126 -32.26 -0.71 2.26
CA ASN A 126 -32.72 -1.14 0.93
C ASN A 126 -34.04 -0.48 0.48
N THR A 127 -34.75 0.17 1.39
CA THR A 127 -35.99 0.93 1.14
C THR A 127 -35.78 2.44 1.03
N GLY A 128 -34.54 2.93 1.06
CA GLY A 128 -34.22 4.36 0.90
C GLY A 128 -34.32 5.19 2.19
N ILE A 129 -34.44 4.55 3.36
CA ILE A 129 -34.49 5.24 4.65
C ILE A 129 -33.07 5.35 5.21
N THR A 130 -32.64 6.55 5.57
CA THR A 130 -31.35 6.81 6.24
C THR A 130 -31.34 6.18 7.64
N ASP A 131 -30.31 5.38 7.91
CA ASP A 131 -30.14 4.55 9.11
C ASP A 131 -28.76 4.78 9.75
N GLY A 132 -28.52 6.03 10.11
CA GLY A 132 -27.26 6.49 10.73
C GLY A 132 -26.14 6.78 9.72
N GLU A 133 -24.93 6.91 10.24
CA GLU A 133 -23.74 7.25 9.45
C GLU A 133 -22.64 6.20 9.68
N PHE A 134 -21.71 6.10 8.74
CA PHE A 134 -20.48 5.31 8.88
C PHE A 134 -19.31 6.03 8.23
N SER A 135 -18.11 5.84 8.79
CA SER A 135 -16.88 6.36 8.20
C SER A 135 -16.09 5.28 7.47
N SER A 136 -15.35 5.66 6.44
CA SER A 136 -14.40 4.79 5.76
C SER A 136 -13.10 5.52 5.47
N SER A 137 -11.98 4.85 5.66
CA SER A 137 -10.66 5.37 5.34
C SER A 137 -9.74 4.28 4.82
N ALA A 138 -8.70 4.67 4.10
CA ALA A 138 -7.69 3.77 3.59
C ALA A 138 -6.30 4.43 3.64
N PHE A 139 -5.26 3.63 3.81
CA PHE A 139 -3.89 4.08 3.61
C PHE A 139 -3.06 3.05 2.87
N ARG A 140 -1.99 3.52 2.22
CA ARG A 140 -0.98 2.69 1.54
C ARG A 140 0.40 3.12 2.00
N ILE A 141 1.23 2.16 2.36
CA ILE A 141 2.67 2.33 2.54
C ILE A 141 3.37 1.57 1.44
N SER A 142 4.34 2.21 0.79
CA SER A 142 5.09 1.64 -0.32
C SER A 142 6.57 1.88 -0.14
N ALA A 143 7.36 0.88 -0.51
CA ALA A 143 8.81 1.02 -0.65
C ALA A 143 9.25 0.30 -1.91
N GLY A 144 10.23 0.85 -2.61
CA GLY A 144 10.66 0.27 -3.87
C GLY A 144 12.08 0.60 -4.24
N ALA A 145 12.55 -0.10 -5.26
CA ALA A 145 13.88 0.05 -5.83
C ALA A 145 13.83 -0.06 -7.34
N SER A 146 14.76 0.62 -8.00
CA SER A 146 14.92 0.57 -9.45
C SER A 146 16.39 0.51 -9.83
N HIS A 147 16.68 -0.17 -10.94
CA HIS A 147 18.02 -0.33 -11.49
C HIS A 147 18.02 0.04 -12.98
N LYS A 148 18.87 0.99 -13.38
CA LYS A 148 19.06 1.43 -14.77
C LYS A 148 20.18 0.65 -15.44
N ILE A 149 19.83 -0.05 -16.53
CA ILE A 149 20.74 -0.85 -17.35
C ILE A 149 20.70 -0.33 -18.79
N GLY A 150 21.67 0.51 -19.15
CA GLY A 150 21.71 1.16 -20.46
C GLY A 150 20.48 2.03 -20.71
N LEU A 151 19.68 1.67 -21.73
CA LEU A 151 18.44 2.36 -22.11
C LEU A 151 17.21 1.89 -21.34
N PHE A 152 17.35 0.86 -20.51
CA PHE A 152 16.25 0.26 -19.76
C PHE A 152 16.38 0.58 -18.27
N SER A 153 15.23 0.65 -17.60
CA SER A 153 15.14 0.65 -16.15
C SER A 153 14.19 -0.47 -15.72
N LEU A 154 14.58 -1.22 -14.71
CA LEU A 154 13.74 -2.22 -14.06
C LEU A 154 13.43 -1.72 -12.66
N GLY A 155 12.22 -1.98 -12.16
CA GLY A 155 11.84 -1.57 -10.82
C GLY A 155 10.86 -2.52 -10.16
N MET A 156 10.89 -2.54 -8.83
CA MET A 156 9.92 -3.25 -8.01
C MET A 156 9.44 -2.39 -6.84
N ASN A 157 8.21 -2.66 -6.38
CA ASN A 157 7.66 -2.16 -5.13
C ASN A 157 7.20 -3.31 -4.24
N ILE A 158 7.27 -3.06 -2.95
CA ILE A 158 6.52 -3.77 -1.92
C ILE A 158 5.51 -2.77 -1.37
N ASN A 159 4.24 -3.18 -1.33
CA ASN A 159 3.15 -2.34 -0.90
C ASN A 159 2.34 -3.04 0.20
N TYR A 160 1.84 -2.24 1.13
CA TYR A 160 0.83 -2.62 2.08
C TYR A 160 -0.28 -1.58 2.07
N GLU A 161 -1.51 -2.04 1.89
CA GLU A 161 -2.72 -1.24 1.99
C GLU A 161 -3.52 -1.67 3.19
N SER A 162 -4.16 -0.72 3.86
CA SER A 162 -5.18 -1.02 4.84
C SER A 162 -6.42 -0.20 4.56
N PHE A 163 -7.57 -0.86 4.74
CA PHE A 163 -8.89 -0.31 4.61
C PHE A 163 -9.60 -0.40 5.95
N ASN A 164 -10.33 0.64 6.28
CA ASN A 164 -11.30 0.64 7.36
C ASN A 164 -12.67 0.99 6.79
N PHE A 165 -13.65 0.17 7.13
CA PHE A 165 -15.03 0.37 6.76
C PHE A 165 -15.90 0.01 7.97
N ASP A 166 -16.57 1.00 8.54
CA ASP A 166 -17.61 0.76 9.55
C ASP A 166 -17.15 -0.14 10.71
N GLY A 167 -15.94 0.11 11.23
CA GLY A 167 -15.33 -0.66 12.33
C GLY A 167 -14.61 -1.95 11.91
N TYR A 168 -14.78 -2.41 10.66
CA TYR A 168 -14.02 -3.52 10.09
C TYR A 168 -12.73 -3.00 9.45
N SER A 169 -11.63 -3.73 9.64
CA SER A 169 -10.37 -3.42 8.97
C SER A 169 -9.82 -4.60 8.20
N GLU A 170 -9.34 -4.33 6.99
CA GLU A 170 -8.66 -5.28 6.14
C GLU A 170 -7.31 -4.71 5.73
N GLY A 171 -6.34 -5.59 5.51
CA GLY A 171 -5.00 -5.27 5.02
C GLY A 171 -4.64 -6.13 3.83
N ILE A 172 -3.92 -5.57 2.86
CA ILE A 172 -3.46 -6.29 1.67
C ILE A 172 -1.99 -5.94 1.42
N ALA A 173 -1.12 -6.95 1.41
CA ALA A 173 0.26 -6.81 0.98
C ALA A 173 0.44 -7.37 -0.43
N TYR A 174 1.22 -6.70 -1.28
CA TYR A 174 1.50 -7.16 -2.64
C TYR A 174 2.78 -6.55 -3.21
N LEU A 175 3.22 -7.10 -4.34
CA LEU A 175 4.38 -6.63 -5.10
C LEU A 175 3.97 -6.00 -6.43
N ASP A 176 4.69 -4.98 -6.85
CA ASP A 176 4.61 -4.47 -8.23
C ASP A 176 5.96 -4.60 -8.90
N ILE A 177 5.96 -4.86 -10.20
CA ILE A 177 7.17 -4.83 -11.02
C ILE A 177 6.94 -3.98 -12.27
N SER A 178 8.02 -3.45 -12.82
CA SER A 178 7.95 -2.65 -14.04
C SER A 178 9.26 -2.64 -14.81
N GLY A 179 9.14 -2.39 -16.11
CA GLY A 179 10.24 -2.08 -17.00
C GLY A 179 9.92 -0.84 -17.82
N THR A 180 10.87 0.06 -17.94
CA THR A 180 10.77 1.27 -18.78
C THR A 180 11.95 1.36 -19.73
N TYR A 181 11.67 1.69 -20.98
CA TYR A 181 12.63 2.00 -22.02
C TYR A 181 12.64 3.50 -22.30
N PHE A 182 13.85 4.07 -22.36
CA PHE A 182 14.09 5.47 -22.69
C PHE A 182 14.81 5.55 -24.03
N HIS A 183 14.20 6.22 -25.02
CA HIS A 183 14.86 6.44 -26.30
C HIS A 183 15.99 7.48 -26.15
N PRO A 184 17.21 7.22 -26.67
CA PRO A 184 18.36 8.08 -26.41
C PRO A 184 18.31 9.46 -27.07
N GLU A 185 17.61 9.58 -28.21
CA GLU A 185 17.61 10.79 -29.04
C GLU A 185 16.25 11.48 -29.16
N LYS A 186 15.18 10.80 -28.76
CA LYS A 186 13.80 11.24 -28.97
C LYS A 186 13.09 11.25 -27.63
N ASP A 187 12.12 12.14 -27.48
CA ASP A 187 11.24 12.19 -26.31
C ASP A 187 10.20 11.06 -26.39
N LEU A 188 10.70 9.82 -26.31
CA LEU A 188 9.92 8.60 -26.37
C LEU A 188 10.29 7.70 -25.19
N THR A 189 9.31 7.53 -24.31
CA THR A 189 9.39 6.63 -23.15
C THR A 189 8.30 5.57 -23.29
N ALA A 190 8.68 4.31 -23.20
CA ALA A 190 7.76 3.18 -23.24
C ALA A 190 7.87 2.38 -21.93
N ALA A 191 6.77 2.19 -21.23
CA ALA A 191 6.75 1.49 -19.96
C ALA A 191 5.73 0.35 -19.94
N LEU A 192 6.09 -0.70 -19.20
CA LEU A 192 5.21 -1.80 -18.83
C LEU A 192 5.28 -1.97 -17.31
N SER A 193 4.13 -2.02 -16.66
CA SER A 193 4.05 -2.37 -15.24
C SER A 193 3.02 -3.45 -15.01
N ILE A 194 3.37 -4.39 -14.14
CA ILE A 194 2.49 -5.43 -13.64
C ILE A 194 2.36 -5.19 -12.14
N GLN A 195 1.13 -4.91 -11.71
CA GLN A 195 0.85 -4.51 -10.33
C GLN A 195 0.12 -5.63 -9.59
N GLN A 196 0.23 -5.59 -8.27
CA GLN A 196 -0.50 -6.43 -7.34
C GLN A 196 -0.25 -7.93 -7.52
N ILE A 197 1.02 -8.29 -7.72
CA ILE A 197 1.52 -9.66 -7.75
C ILE A 197 1.55 -10.20 -6.32
N GLY A 198 1.06 -11.43 -6.13
CA GLY A 198 1.18 -12.14 -4.85
C GLY A 198 0.40 -11.49 -3.70
N LYS A 199 -0.81 -10.97 -3.98
CA LYS A 199 -1.70 -10.39 -2.97
C LYS A 199 -1.90 -11.35 -1.79
N LEU A 200 -1.59 -10.86 -0.59
CA LEU A 200 -1.89 -11.49 0.67
C LEU A 200 -2.89 -10.62 1.44
N VAL A 201 -4.08 -11.14 1.68
CA VAL A 201 -5.14 -10.45 2.44
C VAL A 201 -5.07 -10.87 3.91
N VAL A 202 -5.11 -9.88 4.81
CA VAL A 202 -5.11 -10.05 6.27
C VAL A 202 -6.32 -9.31 6.82
N MET A 203 -7.26 -10.05 7.41
CA MET A 203 -8.45 -9.46 8.02
C MET A 203 -8.20 -9.12 9.49
N HIS A 204 -8.48 -7.89 9.89
CA HIS A 204 -8.38 -7.43 11.27
C HIS A 204 -9.79 -7.31 11.86
N LEU A 205 -10.15 -8.24 12.75
CA LEU A 205 -11.36 -8.10 13.53
C LEU A 205 -11.07 -7.18 14.72
N ILE A 206 -11.50 -5.93 14.63
CA ILE A 206 -11.51 -5.04 15.79
C ILE A 206 -12.82 -5.30 16.54
N MET A 207 -12.75 -6.06 17.63
CA MET A 207 -13.89 -6.14 18.56
C MET A 207 -14.06 -4.78 19.23
N MET A 208 -15.06 -4.01 18.79
CA MET A 208 -15.56 -2.90 19.60
C MET A 208 -16.22 -3.51 20.84
N SER A 209 -15.58 -3.34 22.00
CA SER A 209 -16.20 -3.59 23.30
C SER A 209 -17.43 -2.68 23.40
N HIS A 210 -18.61 -3.26 23.24
CA HIS A 210 -19.87 -2.58 23.52
C HIS A 210 -19.94 -2.35 25.05
N SER A 211 -19.48 -1.17 25.47
CA SER A 211 -19.64 -0.67 26.82
C SER A 211 -21.00 0.03 26.91
N GLU A 212 -21.84 -0.49 27.80
CA GLU A 212 -23.10 0.10 28.33
C GLU A 212 -24.37 -0.01 27.46
N TYR A 213 -25.12 -1.06 27.73
CA TYR A 213 -26.57 -0.91 27.95
C TYR A 213 -26.80 -0.91 29.47
N GLN A 214 -27.22 0.22 30.01
CA GLN A 214 -27.97 0.29 31.27
C GLN A 214 -29.40 -0.15 31.02
#